data_AF-A0A774MXM8-F1
#
_entry.id   AF-A0A774MXM8-F1
#
_cell.length_a   1.000
_cell.length_b   1.000
_cell.length_c   1.000
_cell.angle_alpha   90.00
_cell.angle_beta   90.00
_cell.angle_gamma   90.00
#
_symmetry.space_group_name_H-M   'P 1'
#
loop_
_entity.id
_entity.type
_entity.pdbx_description
1 polymer ?
#
loop_
_entity_poly.entity_id
_entity_poly.type
_entity_poly.pdbx_seq_one_letter_code
_entity_poly.pdbx_strand_id
1 'polypeptide(L)'
;SRTSQDPVSQAAFALSLPTKDKPVYGVANDMQGNVVLLAFDEVKAGAMPEAQKKAMVQGITQNNAQIVFEALMSNLRKEAKIKIGDALEQQ
;
A
#
# COMPACT_ATOMS: atom_id res chain seq x y z
N SER A 1 15.86 -8.05 5.89
CA SER A 1 14.88 -6.95 5.69
C SER A 1 14.95 -6.47 4.24
N ARG A 2 13.85 -5.97 3.65
CA ARG A 2 13.88 -5.31 2.32
C ARG A 2 14.79 -4.08 2.28
N THR A 3 15.07 -3.48 3.43
CA THR A 3 16.01 -2.35 3.58
C THR A 3 17.45 -2.79 3.85
N SER A 4 17.74 -4.09 3.79
CA SER A 4 19.10 -4.58 4.00
C SER A 4 20.01 -4.11 2.86
N GLN A 5 21.18 -3.60 3.21
CA GLN A 5 22.26 -3.26 2.26
C GLN A 5 22.99 -4.51 1.74
N ASP A 6 22.70 -5.68 2.33
CA ASP A 6 23.29 -6.94 1.94
C ASP A 6 22.79 -7.40 0.55
N PRO A 7 23.69 -7.63 -0.42
CA PRO A 7 23.33 -7.98 -1.80
C PRO A 7 22.57 -9.32 -1.89
N VAL A 8 22.87 -10.27 -1.01
CA VAL A 8 22.18 -11.56 -0.95
C VAL A 8 20.72 -11.38 -0.51
N SER A 9 20.49 -10.55 0.51
CA SER A 9 19.16 -10.16 0.97
C SER A 9 18.36 -9.48 -0.13
N GLN A 10 18.97 -8.55 -0.87
CA GLN A 10 18.29 -7.86 -1.98
C GLN A 10 17.87 -8.84 -3.08
N ALA A 11 18.77 -9.76 -3.46
CA ALA A 11 18.47 -10.80 -4.43
C ALA A 11 17.33 -11.71 -3.96
N ALA A 12 17.33 -12.14 -2.69
CA ALA A 12 16.25 -12.96 -2.14
C ALA A 12 14.88 -12.25 -2.19
N PHE A 13 14.82 -10.94 -1.91
CA PHE A 13 13.58 -10.17 -2.00
C PHE A 13 13.15 -9.80 -3.43
N ALA A 14 14.02 -9.96 -4.42
CA ALA A 14 13.72 -9.78 -5.84
C ALA A 14 13.15 -11.05 -6.50
N LEU A 15 13.28 -12.22 -5.85
CA LEU A 15 12.71 -13.47 -6.34
C LEU A 15 11.17 -13.44 -6.30
N SER A 16 10.56 -14.15 -7.25
CA SER A 16 9.12 -14.39 -7.25
C SER A 16 8.68 -15.04 -5.95
N LEU A 17 7.47 -14.70 -5.49
CA LEU A 17 6.88 -15.31 -4.31
C LEU A 17 6.79 -16.83 -4.48
N PRO A 18 7.30 -17.63 -3.53
CA PRO A 18 7.17 -19.08 -3.60
C PRO A 18 5.71 -19.47 -3.44
N THR A 19 5.35 -20.53 -4.15
CA THR A 19 4.05 -21.17 -3.97
C THR A 19 4.21 -22.30 -2.97
N LYS A 20 3.12 -22.68 -2.29
CA LYS A 20 3.15 -23.72 -1.28
C LYS A 20 3.84 -24.99 -1.83
N ASP A 21 4.84 -25.48 -1.11
CA ASP A 21 5.66 -26.65 -1.46
C ASP A 21 6.48 -26.51 -2.77
N LYS A 22 6.70 -25.28 -3.25
CA LYS A 22 7.52 -24.97 -4.44
C LYS A 22 8.46 -23.79 -4.16
N PRO A 23 9.68 -24.07 -3.68
CA PRO A 23 10.68 -23.03 -3.48
C PRO A 23 11.11 -22.43 -4.82
N VAL A 24 11.41 -21.14 -4.80
CA VAL A 24 11.98 -20.41 -5.93
C VAL A 24 13.48 -20.31 -5.75
N TYR A 25 14.24 -20.65 -6.78
CA TYR A 25 15.69 -20.60 -6.73
C TYR A 25 16.24 -19.36 -7.41
N GLY A 26 17.31 -18.82 -6.83
CA GLY A 26 18.03 -17.68 -7.36
C GLY A 26 19.53 -17.84 -7.18
N VAL A 27 20.29 -16.99 -7.86
CA VAL A 27 21.73 -16.84 -7.66
C VAL A 27 22.01 -15.41 -7.24
N ALA A 28 22.93 -15.24 -6.28
CA ALA A 28 23.42 -13.94 -5.86
C ALA A 28 24.93 -14.01 -5.62
N ASN A 29 25.59 -12.86 -5.72
CA ASN A 29 26.97 -12.73 -5.25
C ASN A 29 26.96 -12.10 -3.87
N ASP A 30 27.72 -12.67 -2.94
CA ASP A 30 27.94 -12.05 -1.63
C ASP A 30 28.89 -10.84 -1.74
N MET A 31 29.12 -10.15 -0.62
CA MET A 31 30.02 -8.99 -0.58
C MET A 31 31.49 -9.32 -0.88
N GLN A 32 31.88 -10.59 -0.86
CA GLN A 32 33.23 -11.08 -1.12
C GLN A 32 33.40 -11.60 -2.55
N GLY A 33 32.32 -11.61 -3.35
CA GLY A 33 32.32 -12.10 -4.73
C GLY A 33 32.08 -13.61 -4.86
N ASN A 34 31.64 -14.29 -3.79
CA ASN A 34 31.26 -15.70 -3.87
C ASN A 34 29.87 -15.84 -4.47
N VAL A 35 29.69 -16.85 -5.32
CA VAL A 35 28.38 -17.21 -5.87
C VAL A 35 27.61 -18.02 -4.82
N VAL A 36 26.44 -17.52 -4.44
CA VAL A 36 25.54 -18.14 -3.46
C VAL A 36 24.27 -18.59 -4.17
N LEU A 37 23.88 -19.85 -3.93
CA LEU A 37 22.60 -20.39 -4.39
C LEU A 37 21.53 -20.09 -3.32
N LEU A 38 20.45 -19.46 -3.74
CA LEU A 38 19.34 -19.07 -2.88
C LEU A 38 18.15 -19.99 -3.11
N ALA A 39 17.60 -20.54 -2.04
CA ALA A 39 16.30 -21.21 -2.03
C ALA A 39 15.33 -20.34 -1.24
N PHE A 40 14.27 -19.89 -1.90
CA PHE A 40 13.23 -19.08 -1.30
C PHE A 40 12.00 -19.96 -1.05
N ASP A 41 11.86 -20.44 0.19
CA ASP A 41 10.87 -21.46 0.53
C ASP A 41 9.48 -20.89 0.84
N GLU A 42 9.42 -19.83 1.66
CA GLU A 42 8.15 -19.29 2.14
C GLU A 42 8.23 -17.81 2.49
N VAL A 43 7.09 -17.13 2.41
CA VAL A 43 6.93 -15.76 2.90
C VAL A 43 6.03 -15.76 4.13
N LYS A 44 6.61 -15.34 5.26
CA LYS A 44 5.86 -15.11 6.50
C LYS A 44 5.42 -13.66 6.57
N ALA A 45 4.10 -13.44 6.61
CA ALA A 45 3.56 -12.11 6.88
C ALA A 45 3.98 -11.69 8.30
N GLY A 46 4.67 -10.57 8.41
CA GLY A 46 4.90 -9.94 9.71
C GLY A 46 3.57 -9.52 10.31
N ALA A 47 3.35 -9.82 11.59
CA ALA A 47 2.18 -9.32 12.29
C ALA A 47 2.37 -7.81 12.54
N MET A 48 1.50 -6.97 11.97
CA MET A 48 1.41 -5.56 12.39
C MET A 48 0.69 -5.49 13.75
N PRO A 49 1.31 -4.92 14.80
CA PRO A 49 0.64 -4.63 16.06
C PRO A 49 -0.61 -3.78 15.83
N GLU A 50 -1.66 -4.01 16.62
CA GLU A 50 -2.96 -3.32 16.44
C GLU A 50 -2.85 -1.79 16.49
N ALA A 51 -1.93 -1.27 17.31
CA ALA A 51 -1.65 0.16 17.39
C ALA A 51 -1.16 0.74 16.06
N GLN A 52 -0.30 0.01 15.34
CA GLN A 52 0.19 0.42 14.02
C GLN A 52 -0.88 0.29 12.94
N LYS A 53 -1.72 -0.75 13.00
CA LYS A 53 -2.90 -0.85 12.11
C LYS A 53 -3.83 0.34 12.28
N LYS A 54 -4.13 0.73 13.53
CA LYS A 54 -5.00 1.88 13.83
C LYS A 54 -4.40 3.20 13.34
N ALA A 55 -3.11 3.42 13.55
CA ALA A 55 -2.40 4.60 13.04
C ALA A 55 -2.40 4.65 11.50
N MET A 56 -2.20 3.51 10.83
CA MET A 56 -2.24 3.44 9.37
C MET A 56 -3.64 3.71 8.81
N VAL A 57 -4.69 3.12 9.40
CA VAL A 57 -6.09 3.40 9.02
C VAL A 57 -6.41 4.89 9.24
N GLN A 58 -6.02 5.46 10.38
CA GLN A 58 -6.19 6.90 10.62
C GLN A 58 -5.45 7.77 9.62
N GLY A 59 -4.21 7.41 9.25
CA GLY A 59 -3.44 8.12 8.23
C GLY A 59 -4.09 8.06 6.85
N ILE A 60 -4.59 6.89 6.43
CA ILE A 60 -5.34 6.71 5.19
C ILE A 60 -6.64 7.52 5.23
N THR A 61 -7.40 7.47 6.34
CA THR A 61 -8.64 8.24 6.50
C THR A 61 -8.38 9.74 6.47
N GLN A 62 -7.32 10.24 7.12
CA GLN A 62 -6.97 11.66 7.07
C GLN A 62 -6.53 12.09 5.66
N ASN A 63 -5.78 11.25 4.95
CA ASN A 63 -5.36 11.53 3.58
C ASN A 63 -6.54 11.52 2.59
N ASN A 64 -7.47 10.57 2.75
CA ASN A 64 -8.65 10.45 1.90
C ASN A 64 -9.80 11.38 2.30
N ALA A 65 -9.83 11.92 3.52
CA ALA A 65 -10.89 12.82 3.98
C ALA A 65 -10.99 14.08 3.13
N GLN A 66 -9.86 14.61 2.64
CA GLN A 66 -9.87 15.77 1.75
C GLN A 66 -10.56 15.47 0.41
N ILE A 67 -10.27 14.30 -0.19
CA ILE A 67 -10.85 13.87 -1.48
C ILE A 67 -12.32 13.46 -1.33
N VAL A 68 -12.65 12.71 -0.28
CA VAL A 68 -14.02 12.23 -0.02
C VAL A 68 -14.93 13.39 0.40
N PHE A 69 -14.44 14.38 1.14
CA PHE A 69 -15.24 15.57 1.47
C PHE A 69 -15.56 16.42 0.24
N GLU A 70 -14.61 16.62 -0.67
CA GLU A 70 -14.85 17.31 -1.94
C GLU A 70 -15.82 16.53 -2.84
N ALA A 71 -15.65 15.20 -2.94
CA ALA A 71 -16.56 14.34 -3.69
C ALA A 71 -17.97 14.28 -3.08
N LEU A 72 -18.08 14.21 -1.75
CA LEU A 72 -19.36 14.27 -1.03
C LEU A 72 -20.01 15.65 -1.21
N MET A 73 -19.27 16.75 -1.15
CA MET A 73 -19.80 18.10 -1.40
C MET A 73 -20.22 18.28 -2.86
N SER A 74 -19.45 17.77 -3.82
CA SER A 74 -19.76 17.81 -5.24
C SER A 74 -21.01 16.97 -5.57
N ASN A 75 -21.12 15.78 -4.96
CA ASN A 75 -22.30 14.93 -5.09
C ASN A 75 -23.52 15.51 -4.36
N LEU A 76 -23.39 16.01 -3.12
CA LEU A 76 -24.47 16.73 -2.43
C LEU A 76 -24.92 17.96 -3.23
N ARG A 77 -24.02 18.70 -3.88
CA ARG A 77 -24.36 19.86 -4.71
C ARG A 77 -25.04 19.46 -6.02
N LYS A 78 -24.71 18.30 -6.59
CA LYS A 78 -25.37 17.74 -7.78
C LYS A 78 -26.74 17.13 -7.47
N GLU A 79 -26.90 16.47 -6.33
CA GLU A 79 -28.13 15.76 -5.95
C GLU A 79 -29.09 16.63 -5.14
N ALA A 80 -28.62 17.72 -4.51
CA ALA A 80 -29.51 18.70 -3.91
C ALA A 80 -30.27 19.44 -5.02
N LYS A 81 -31.57 19.15 -5.13
CA LYS A 81 -32.53 20.00 -5.86
C LYS A 81 -32.63 21.34 -5.11
N ILE A 82 -31.71 22.27 -5.39
CA ILE A 82 -31.79 23.64 -4.88
C ILE A 82 -33.03 24.27 -5.51
N LYS A 83 -34.15 24.23 -4.79
CA LYS A 83 -35.30 25.10 -5.09
C LYS A 83 -34.89 26.50 -4.64
N ILE A 84 -34.35 27.29 -5.56
CA ILE A 84 -34.35 28.73 -5.40
C ILE A 84 -35.83 29.11 -5.49
N GLY A 85 -36.49 29.28 -4.34
CA GLY A 85 -37.83 29.86 -4.31
C GLY A 85 -37.78 31.25 -4.92
N ASP A 86 -38.86 31.64 -5.58
CA ASP A 86 -39.11 32.86 -6.37
C ASP A 86 -38.68 34.20 -5.72
N ALA A 87 -37.39 34.38 -5.47
CA ALA A 87 -36.81 35.59 -4.89
C ALA A 87 -35.73 36.21 -5.78
N LEU A 88 -35.54 35.69 -7.01
CA LEU A 88 -34.57 36.23 -7.99
C LEU A 88 -35.23 36.74 -9.29
N GLU A 89 -36.56 36.82 -9.39
CA GLU A 89 -37.23 37.47 -10.55
C GLU A 89 -37.54 38.97 -10.36
N GLN A 90 -36.96 39.63 -9.36
CA GLN A 90 -37.02 41.10 -9.28
C GLN A 90 -35.64 41.70 -9.03
N GLN A 91 -34.87 41.87 -10.11
CA GLN A 91 -34.27 43.15 -10.51
C GLN A 91 -33.67 43.09 -11.90
#